data_AF-A0A917KVC8-F1
#
_entry.id   AF-A0A917KVC8-F1
#
_cell.length_a   1.000
_cell.length_b   1.000
_cell.length_c   1.000
_cell.angle_alpha   90.00
_cell.angle_beta   90.00
_cell.angle_gamma   90.00
#
_symmetry.space_group_name_H-M   'P 1'
#
loop_
_entity.id
_entity.type
_entity.pdbx_description
1 polymer ?
#
loop_
_entity_poly.entity_id
_entity_poly.type
_entity_poly.pdbx_seq_one_letter_code
_entity_poly.pdbx_strand_id
1 'polypeptide(L)' 'MVERNELEWRLDPRGSHRAPQATGHDLRIVVICNEGYASSLAAVSLHRLGLHRATDLVGGFQAWRAAGLPVTEQAH' A
#
# COMPACT_ATOMS: atom_id res chain seq x y z
N MET A 1 -7.85 5.66 0.63
CA MET A 1 -6.98 5.47 -0.57
C MET A 1 -5.85 6.48 -0.50
N VAL A 2 -4.69 6.14 -1.06
CA VAL A 2 -3.56 7.06 -1.26
C VAL A 2 -3.28 7.05 -2.76
N GLU A 3 -3.26 8.21 -3.39
CA GLU A 3 -2.97 8.31 -4.82
C GLU A 3 -1.52 7.92 -5.10
N ARG A 4 -1.25 7.33 -6.28
CA ARG A 4 0.08 6.80 -6.56
C ARG A 4 1.16 7.89 -6.54
N ASN A 5 0.86 9.09 -7.05
CA ASN A 5 1.78 10.23 -7.03
C ASN A 5 2.06 10.76 -5.61
N GLU A 6 1.26 10.36 -4.62
CA GLU A 6 1.41 10.79 -3.23
C GLU A 6 2.13 9.77 -2.33
N LEU A 7 2.22 8.54 -2.82
CA LEU A 7 2.57 7.36 -2.03
C LEU A 7 3.86 7.56 -1.21
N GLU A 8 4.95 7.98 -1.85
CA GLU A 8 6.26 8.11 -1.22
C GLU A 8 6.25 9.12 -0.07
N TRP A 9 5.75 10.33 -0.31
CA TRP A 9 5.78 11.40 0.70
C TRP A 9 4.68 11.25 1.76
N ARG A 10 3.59 10.54 1.46
CA ARG A 10 2.59 10.16 2.46
C ARG A 10 3.08 9.04 3.38
N LEU A 11 3.94 8.14 2.90
CA LEU A 11 4.39 6.99 3.68
C LEU A 11 5.79 7.12 4.28
N ASP A 12 6.59 8.12 3.89
CA ASP A 12 7.86 8.43 4.55
C ASP A 12 7.62 8.84 6.03
N PRO A 13 8.09 8.06 7.03
CA PRO A 13 7.92 8.40 8.44
C PRO A 13 8.62 9.69 8.87
N ARG A 14 9.60 10.15 8.09
CA ARG A 14 10.33 11.41 8.33
C ARG A 14 9.68 12.61 7.66
N GLY A 15 8.72 12.38 6.76
CA GLY A 15 8.03 13.44 6.02
C GLY A 15 7.16 14.32 6.92
N SER A 16 7.15 15.62 6.63
CA SER A 16 6.28 16.61 7.32
C SER A 16 4.81 16.50 6.93
N HIS A 17 4.52 15.96 5.73
CA HIS A 17 3.17 15.75 5.19
C HIS A 17 2.74 14.29 5.23
N ARG A 18 3.39 13.45 6.04
CA ARG A 18 3.11 12.02 6.12
C ARG A 18 1.70 11.74 6.63
N ALA A 19 1.19 10.56 6.31
CA ALA A 19 0.00 10.03 6.92
C ALA A 19 0.22 9.83 8.43
N PRO A 20 -0.78 10.09 9.29
CA PRO A 20 -0.65 9.87 10.73
C PRO A 20 -0.22 8.44 11.11
N GLN A 21 -0.58 7.48 10.27
CA GLN A 21 -0.25 6.06 10.44
C GLN A 21 1.20 5.72 10.07
N ALA A 22 1.90 6.55 9.29
CA ALA A 22 3.29 6.34 8.89
C ALA A 22 4.25 6.72 10.03
N THR A 23 4.18 6.00 11.15
CA THR A 23 4.89 6.31 12.40
C THR A 23 6.33 5.79 12.45
N GLY A 24 6.72 4.84 11.59
CA GLY A 24 8.06 4.28 11.61
C GLY A 24 8.36 3.32 10.46
N HIS A 25 9.64 2.95 10.33
CA HIS A 25 10.12 2.10 9.23
C HIS A 25 9.76 0.62 9.40
N ASP A 26 9.45 0.20 10.63
CA ASP A 26 9.06 -1.18 10.97
C ASP A 26 7.57 -1.49 10.74
N LEU A 27 6.82 -0.53 10.18
CA LEU A 27 5.41 -0.73 9.86
C LEU A 27 5.24 -1.72 8.71
N ARG A 28 4.33 -2.68 8.90
CA ARG A 28 3.89 -3.58 7.83
C ARG A 28 2.90 -2.84 6.95
N ILE A 29 3.33 -2.49 5.75
CA ILE A 29 2.49 -1.82 4.75
C ILE A 29 2.15 -2.85 3.66
N VAL A 30 0.86 -3.06 3.42
CA VAL A 30 0.37 -3.89 2.31
C VAL A 30 -0.29 -2.96 1.30
N VAL A 31 0.34 -2.79 0.13
CA VAL A 31 -0.21 -1.99 -0.96
C VAL A 31 -1.05 -2.88 -1.85
N ILE A 32 -2.27 -2.46 -2.17
CA ILE A 32 -3.19 -3.25 -2.99
C ILE A 32 -3.60 -2.39 -4.18
N CYS A 33 -3.41 -2.91 -5.39
CA CYS A 33 -4.10 -2.43 -6.60
C CYS A 33 -5.04 -3.52 -7.12
N ASN A 34 -5.66 -3.30 -8.29
CA ASN A 34 -6.65 -4.22 -8.83
C ASN A 34 -6.08 -5.62 -9.11
N GLU A 35 -4.91 -5.71 -9.75
CA GLU A 35 -4.34 -6.98 -10.26
C GLU A 35 -2.93 -7.31 -9.70
N GLY A 36 -2.37 -6.47 -8.85
CA GLY A 36 -1.05 -6.67 -8.22
C GLY A 36 0.11 -5.95 -8.91
N TYR A 37 0.06 -5.70 -10.23
CA TYR A 37 1.21 -5.15 -10.99
C TYR A 37 1.73 -3.79 -10.45
N ALA A 38 0.84 -2.82 -10.30
CA ALA A 38 1.22 -1.50 -9.82
C ALA A 38 1.64 -1.51 -8.34
N SER A 39 1.00 -2.36 -7.52
CA SER A 39 1.33 -2.46 -6.10
C SER A 39 2.70 -3.09 -5.86
N SER A 40 3.16 -4.03 -6.69
CA SER A 40 4.52 -4.58 -6.56
C SER A 40 5.58 -3.48 -6.79
N LEU A 41 5.42 -2.63 -7.80
CA LEU A 41 6.33 -1.51 -8.07
C LEU A 41 6.27 -0.43 -6.98
N ALA A 42 5.07 -0.18 -6.44
CA ALA A 42 4.88 0.69 -5.29
C ALA A 42 5.63 0.16 -4.06
N ALA A 43 5.55 -1.14 -3.76
CA ALA A 43 6.28 -1.75 -2.66
C ALA A 43 7.80 -1.55 -2.82
N VAL A 44 8.36 -1.78 -4.01
CA VAL A 44 9.79 -1.51 -4.29
C VAL A 44 10.16 -0.04 -4.01
N SER A 45 9.29 0.90 -4.38
CA SER A 45 9.51 2.33 -4.13
C SER A 45 9.53 2.64 -2.63
N LEU A 46 8.65 2.01 -1.84
CA LEU A 46 8.63 2.14 -0.38
C LEU A 46 9.87 1.51 0.29
N HIS A 47 10.37 0.39 -0.23
CA HIS A 47 11.63 -0.20 0.23
C HIS A 47 12.81 0.76 0.07
N ARG A 48 12.84 1.58 -1.00
CA ARG A 48 13.88 2.62 -1.20
C ARG A 48 13.82 3.73 -0.14
N LEU A 49 12.69 3.91 0.54
CA LEU A 49 12.52 4.82 1.68
C LEU A 49 12.84 4.15 3.03
N GLY A 50 13.28 2.89 3.03
CA GLY A 50 13.58 2.12 4.25
C GLY A 50 12.37 1.45 4.89
N LEU A 51 11.18 1.52 4.28
CA LEU A 51 9.98 0.78 4.68
C LEU A 51 10.11 -0.70 4.29
N HIS A 52 11.07 -1.38 4.91
CA HIS A 52 11.55 -2.72 4.56
C HIS A 52 10.51 -3.84 4.73
N ARG A 53 9.38 -3.55 5.39
CA ARG A 53 8.25 -4.50 5.51
C ARG A 53 7.12 -4.24 4.51
N ALA A 54 7.28 -3.28 3.61
CA ALA A 54 6.34 -3.03 2.54
C ALA A 54 6.21 -4.27 1.62
N THR A 55 4.99 -4.62 1.27
CA THR A 55 4.66 -5.73 0.37
C THR A 55 3.38 -5.40 -0.38
N ASP A 56 3.06 -6.21 -1.37
CA ASP A 56 1.78 -6.20 -2.07
C ASP A 56 1.01 -7.51 -1.87
N LEU A 57 -0.23 -7.51 -2.33
CA LEU A 57 -1.08 -8.69 -2.44
C LEU A 57 -0.93 -9.27 -3.86
N VAL A 58 -0.47 -10.51 -3.97
CA VAL A 58 -0.35 -11.23 -5.24
C VAL A 58 -1.73 -11.32 -5.92
N GLY A 59 -1.80 -10.87 -7.17
CA GLY A 59 -3.06 -10.82 -7.94
C GLY A 59 -4.03 -9.70 -7.52
N GLY A 60 -3.61 -8.83 -6.58
CA GLY A 60 -4.36 -7.65 -6.17
C GLY A 60 -5.74 -7.94 -5.59
N PHE A 61 -6.61 -6.94 -5.63
CA PHE A 61 -7.98 -7.05 -5.15
C PHE A 61 -8.79 -8.14 -5.86
N GLN A 62 -8.52 -8.42 -7.14
CA GLN A 62 -9.17 -9.50 -7.87
C GLN A 62 -8.92 -10.86 -7.21
N ALA A 63 -7.67 -11.14 -6.80
CA ALA A 63 -7.35 -12.37 -6.08
C ALA A 63 -7.97 -12.43 -4.69
N TRP A 64 -8.02 -11.31 -3.95
CA TRP A 64 -8.73 -11.22 -2.66
C TRP A 64 -10.20 -11.63 -2.79
N ARG A 65 -10.87 -11.05 -3.78
CA ARG A 65 -12.28 -11.33 -4.06
C ARG A 65 -12.50 -12.76 -4.54
N ALA A 66 -11.65 -13.26 -5.43
CA ALA A 66 -11.73 -14.64 -5.93
C ALA A 66 -11.52 -15.67 -4.82
N ALA A 67 -10.75 -15.34 -3.78
CA ALA A 67 -10.59 -16.17 -2.59
C ALA A 67 -11.80 -16.14 -1.63
N GLY A 68 -12.86 -15.39 -1.94
CA GLY A 68 -14.06 -15.30 -1.11
C GLY A 68 -13.86 -14.53 0.19
N LEU A 69 -12.82 -13.70 0.27
CA LEU A 69 -12.53 -12.90 1.46
C LEU A 69 -13.49 -11.70 1.57
N PRO A 70 -13.73 -11.17 2.80
CA PRO A 70 -14.69 -10.09 3.00
C PRO A 70 -14.36 -8.85 2.17
N VAL A 71 -15.38 -8.29 1.51
CA VAL A 71 -15.31 -7.02 0.79
C VAL A 71 -16.48 -6.15 1.24
N THR A 72 -16.23 -4.85 1.43
CA THR A 72 -17.29 -3.88 1.68
C THR A 72 -17.47 -3.06 0.42
N GLU A 73 -18.68 -3.05 -0.11
CA GLU A 73 -19.03 -2.10 -1.16
C GLU A 73 -19.11 -0.70 -0.55
N GLN A 74 -18.44 0.27 -1.17
CA GLN A 74 -18.70 1.65 -0.82
C GLN A 74 -20.08 2.01 -1.37
N ALA A 75 -21.05 2.22 -0.48
CA ALA A 75 -22.32 2.83 -0.86
C ALA A 75 -22.02 4.23 -1.42
N HIS A 76 -22.59 4.52 -2.59
CA HIS A 76 -22.43 5.79 -3.30
C HIS A 76 -23.20 6.93 -2.62
#